data_AF-A0A288QVU4-F1
#
_entry.id   AF-A0A288QVU4-F1
#
_cell.length_a   1.000
_cell.length_b   1.000
_cell.length_c   1.000
_cell.angle_alpha   90.00
_cell.angle_beta   90.00
_cell.angle_gamma   90.00
#
_symmetry.space_group_name_H-M   'P 1'
#
loop_
_entity.id
_entity.type
_entity.pdbx_description
1 polymer ?
#
loop_
_entity_poly.entity_id
_entity_poly.type
_entity_poly.pdbx_seq_one_letter_code
_entity_poly.pdbx_strand_id
1 'polypeptide(L)' 'MAKYITTLVWTFILGEVVGYIGSALTGGTYNAMETSIISMLIGTIGAVLIYVISKDATTSPENGATNKN' A
#
# COMPACT_ATOMS: atom_id res chain seq x y z
N MET A 1 -8.41 -15.87 7.00
CA MET A 1 -9.20 -14.61 7.05
C MET A 1 -8.64 -13.57 8.01
N ALA A 2 -8.35 -13.89 9.28
CA ALA A 2 -7.83 -12.91 10.26
C ALA A 2 -6.54 -12.16 9.81
N LYS A 3 -5.62 -12.83 9.08
CA LYS A 3 -4.36 -12.22 8.61
C LYS A 3 -4.56 -10.99 7.72
N TYR A 4 -5.59 -10.96 6.88
CA TYR A 4 -5.86 -9.82 5.99
C TYR A 4 -6.33 -8.59 6.77
N ILE A 5 -7.17 -8.81 7.79
CA ILE A 5 -7.65 -7.76 8.70
C ILE A 5 -6.47 -7.20 9.51
N THR A 6 -5.60 -8.07 10.03
CA THR A 6 -4.38 -7.65 10.72
C THR A 6 -3.50 -6.78 9.81
N THR A 7 -3.25 -7.20 8.58
CA THR A 7 -2.48 -6.36 7.63
C THR A 7 -3.16 -5.03 7.36
N LEU A 8 -4.49 -4.99 7.19
CA LEU A 8 -5.22 -3.73 6.98
C LEU A 8 -5.09 -2.77 8.19
N VAL A 9 -5.21 -3.30 9.40
CA VAL A 9 -5.04 -2.52 10.64
C VAL A 9 -3.62 -1.99 10.76
N TRP A 10 -2.61 -2.84 10.53
CA TRP A 10 -1.21 -2.42 10.61
C TRP A 10 -0.82 -1.44 9.50
N THR A 11 -1.35 -1.58 8.28
CA THR A 11 -1.09 -0.61 7.20
C THR A 11 -1.68 0.76 7.49
N PHE A 12 -2.84 0.82 8.14
CA PHE A 12 -3.45 2.09 8.52
C PHE A 12 -2.64 2.80 9.61
N ILE A 13 -2.28 2.08 10.68
CA ILE A 13 -1.50 2.63 11.79
C ILE A 13 -0.12 3.08 11.31
N LEU A 14 0.57 2.29 10.48
CA LEU A 14 1.89 2.66 9.96
C LEU A 14 1.82 3.86 8.99
N GLY A 15 0.73 4.02 8.23
CA GLY A 15 0.51 5.19 7.37
C GLY A 15 0.46 6.51 8.17
N GLU A 16 -0.30 6.52 9.26
CA GLU A 16 -0.37 7.68 10.17
C GLU A 16 0.99 7.97 10.83
N VAL A 17 1.70 6.94 11.29
CA VAL A 17 3.02 7.10 11.93
C VAL A 17 4.05 7.69 10.96
N VAL A 18 4.08 7.23 9.71
CA VAL A 18 4.97 7.78 8.68
C VAL A 18 4.62 9.24 8.37
N GLY A 19 3.32 9.58 8.33
CA GLY A 19 2.85 10.97 8.16
C GLY A 19 3.29 11.89 9.31
N TYR A 20 3.20 11.40 10.55
CA TYR A 20 3.70 12.12 11.73
C TYR A 20 5.22 12.35 11.66
N ILE A 21 5.99 11.31 11.32
CA ILE A 21 7.45 11.42 11.20
C ILE A 21 7.85 12.38 10.07
N GLY A 22 7.14 12.35 8.94
CA GLY A 22 7.34 13.30 7.84
C GLY A 22 7.08 14.75 8.25
N SER A 23 5.98 15.00 8.97
CA SER A 23 5.67 16.32 9.51
C SER A 23 6.74 16.80 10.51
N ALA A 24 7.20 15.92 11.40
CA ALA A 24 8.25 16.23 12.38
C ALA A 24 9.60 16.54 11.72
N LEU A 25 9.95 15.84 10.64
CA LEU A 25 11.20 16.06 9.90
C LEU A 25 11.19 17.38 9.11
N THR A 26 10.01 17.79 8.62
CA THR A 26 9.86 19.03 7.86
C THR A 26 9.79 20.27 8.78
N GLY A 27 9.79 20.08 10.10
CA GLY A 27 9.75 21.16 11.11
C GLY A 27 8.44 21.97 11.12
N GLY A 28 7.40 21.48 10.43
CA GLY A 28 6.11 22.15 10.31
C GLY A 28 5.15 21.78 11.45
N THR A 29 4.19 22.67 11.72
CA THR A 29 3.14 22.44 12.73
C THR A 29 2.37 21.17 12.40
N TYR A 30 2.39 20.18 13.30
CA TYR A 30 1.61 18.96 13.12
C TYR A 30 0.11 19.28 13.16
N ASN A 31 -0.54 19.17 12.00
CA ASN A 31 -1.99 19.32 11.87
C ASN A 31 -2.60 17.95 11.58
N ALA A 32 -3.32 17.40 12.56
CA ALA A 32 -3.95 16.08 12.45
C ALA A 32 -4.91 15.97 11.26
N MET A 33 -5.51 17.09 10.82
CA MET A 33 -6.39 17.11 9.64
C MET A 33 -5.62 16.91 8.34
N GLU A 34 -4.44 17.53 8.21
CA GLU A 34 -3.59 17.40 7.02
C GLU A 34 -2.93 16.02 6.97
N THR A 35 -2.46 15.51 8.11
CA THR A 35 -1.92 14.16 8.22
C THR A 35 -2.97 13.11 7.82
N SER A 36 -4.23 13.27 8.24
CA SER A 36 -5.32 12.37 7.85
C SER A 36 -5.56 12.36 6.32
N ILE A 37 -5.55 13.53 5.67
CA ILE A 37 -5.75 13.64 4.23
C ILE A 37 -4.58 13.03 3.46
N ILE A 38 -3.35 13.29 3.89
CA ILE A 38 -2.13 12.74 3.27
C ILE A 38 -2.06 11.22 3.46
N SER A 39 -2.38 10.73 4.66
CA SER A 39 -2.45 9.30 4.99
C SER A 39 -3.49 8.58 4.12
N MET A 40 -4.68 9.18 3.94
CA MET A 40 -5.71 8.65 3.03
C MET A 40 -5.23 8.60 1.57
N LEU A 41 -4.52 9.64 1.10
CA LEU A 41 -3.95 9.69 -0.26
C LEU A 41 -2.86 8.62 -0.45
N ILE A 42 -1.90 8.53 0.47
CA ILE A 42 -0.79 7.57 0.41
C ILE A 42 -1.32 6.14 0.52
N GLY A 43 -2.29 5.89 1.41
CA GLY A 43 -2.94 4.58 1.53
C GLY A 43 -3.65 4.17 0.23
N THR A 44 -4.33 5.12 -0.42
CA THR A 44 -5.00 4.88 -1.72
C THR A 44 -3.98 4.60 -2.83
N ILE A 45 -2.93 5.43 -2.93
CA ILE A 45 -1.86 5.25 -3.93
C ILE A 45 -1.13 3.92 -3.70
N GLY A 46 -0.81 3.59 -2.46
CA GLY A 46 -0.16 2.33 -2.09
C GLY A 46 -1.00 1.11 -2.46
N ALA A 47 -2.32 1.14 -2.22
CA ALA A 47 -3.22 0.07 -2.61
C ALA A 47 -3.28 -0.12 -4.13
N VAL A 48 -3.34 0.97 -4.90
CA VAL A 48 -3.32 0.94 -6.37
C VAL A 48 -1.98 0.41 -6.90
N LEU A 49 -0.85 0.85 -6.35
CA LEU A 49 0.48 0.39 -6.75
C LEU A 49 0.67 -1.11 -6.47
N ILE A 50 0.23 -1.59 -5.30
CA ILE A 50 0.27 -3.01 -4.96
C ILE A 50 -0.59 -3.82 -5.94
N TYR A 51 -1.77 -3.32 -6.30
CA TYR A 51 -2.63 -3.98 -7.28
C TYR A 51 -1.98 -4.07 -8.67
N VAL A 52 -1.37 -2.98 -9.15
CA VAL A 52 -0.67 -2.94 -10.44
C VAL A 52 0.54 -3.89 -10.45
N ILE A 53 1.41 -3.80 -9.44
CA ILE A 53 2.60 -4.65 -9.33
C ILE A 53 2.21 -6.13 -9.16
N SER A 54 1.17 -6.43 -8.38
CA SER A 54 0.70 -7.82 -8.20
C SER A 54 0.12 -8.41 -9.48
N LYS A 55 -0.46 -7.59 -10.36
CA LYS A 55 -0.93 -8.04 -11.68
C LYS A 55 0.23 -8.54 -12.54
N ASP A 56 1.33 -7.79 -12.58
CA ASP A 56 2.52 -8.14 -13.36
C ASP A 56 3.26 -9.37 -12.80
N ALA A 57 3.13 -9.65 -11.51
CA ALA A 57 3.69 -10.86 -10.90
C ALA A 57 2.95 -12.16 -11.30
N THR A 58 1.74 -12.07 -11.86
CA THR A 58 0.94 -13.25 -12.29
C THR A 58 0.97 -13.48 -13.80
N THR A 59 1.58 -12.59 -14.59
CA THR A 59 1.81 -12.80 -16.02
C THR A 59 3.03 -13.68 -16.26
N SER A 60 3.06 -14.87 -15.67
CA SER A 60 3.90 -15.94 -16.20
C SER A 60 3.12 -16.55 -17.37
N PRO A 61 3.61 -16.47 -18.62
CA PRO A 61 2.96 -17.15 -19.73
C PRO A 61 2.93 -18.65 -19.44
N GLU A 62 1.74 -19.21 -19.31
CA GLU A 62 1.49 -20.65 -19.45
C GLU A 62 1.78 -21.05 -20.91
N ASN A 63 3.06 -21.18 -21.26
CA ASN A 63 3.49 -21.89 -22.46
C ASN A 63 3.91 -23.30 -22.08
N GLY A 64 2.93 -24.12 -21.69
CA GLY A 64 3.08 -25.55 -21.40
C GLY A 64 2.11 -26.44 -22.17
N ALA A 65 1.24 -25.85 -23.01
CA ALA A 65 0.30 -26.60 -23.85
C ALA A 65 0.85 -26.83 -25.28
N THR A 66 2.17 -26.76 -25.48
CA THR A 66 2.79 -27.25 -26.71
C THR A 66 3.19 -28.71 -26.52
N ASN A 67 2.73 -29.54 -27.47
CA ASN A 67 3.17 -30.91 -27.70
C ASN A 67 2.48 -32.00 -26.85
N LYS A 68 1.28 -32.42 -27.29
CA LYS A 68 0.87 -33.82 -27.21
C LYS A 68 0.73 -34.35 -28.63
N ASN A 69 1.83 -34.94 -29.08
CA ASN A 69 1.96 -35.83 -30.23
C ASN A 69 1.25 -37.16 -29.99
#